data_AF-A0A8S1YK47-F1
#
_entry.id   AF-A0A8S1YK47-F1
#
_cell.length_a   1.000
_cell.length_b   1.000
_cell.length_c   1.000
_cell.angle_alpha   90.00
_cell.angle_beta   90.00
_cell.angle_gamma   90.00
#
_symmetry.space_group_name_H-M   'P 1'
#
loop_
_entity.id
_entity.type
_entity.pdbx_description
1 polymer ?
#
loop_
_entity_poly.entity_id
_entity_poly.type
_entity_poly.pdbx_seq_one_letter_code
_entity_poly.pdbx_strand_id
1 'polypeptide(L)'
;MQSKFWWKITNKEYIQLLLSAFFGAIICLLSTTIGNFILIEIRFNLIFSAYFGFTFLITGVYILIRTKIFMNTNHITQWTLKQKYLVCFASVIIASGLICFCLYFDQKWHEGLNYFTKIPLYIILGVSLSSSICYLTIDLINFIFSFSQNVQNRTIVETPNQIISFIFISSLIGFLQGLLFSSLDIEDVENKTVSVGLILFEELLLIPFIVVLGSVGGFLNEYLRIKGSHLQSYTFEPIQDPFTDEI
;
A
#
# COMPACT_ATOMS: atom_id res chain seq x y z
N MET A 1 11.63 37.59 2.64
CA MET A 1 10.98 37.70 3.97
C MET A 1 10.41 36.32 4.34
N GLN A 2 11.31 35.39 4.66
CA GLN A 2 11.06 33.98 4.95
C GLN A 2 11.55 33.72 6.38
N SER A 3 10.67 33.40 7.33
CA SER A 3 11.02 32.67 8.57
C SER A 3 9.88 32.48 9.58
N LYS A 4 8.65 32.98 9.36
CA LYS A 4 7.53 32.82 10.32
C LYS A 4 6.28 32.18 9.72
N PHE A 5 6.44 31.06 9.00
CA PHE A 5 5.30 30.25 8.52
C PHE A 5 5.22 28.90 9.25
N TRP A 6 5.55 28.88 10.55
CA TRP A 6 5.14 27.80 11.44
C TRP A 6 3.72 28.13 11.93
N TRP A 7 2.74 27.90 11.05
CA TRP A 7 1.33 28.08 11.37
C TRP A 7 0.94 27.19 12.57
N LYS A 8 0.25 27.80 13.52
CA LYS A 8 -0.13 27.25 14.82
C LYS A 8 -1.23 26.20 14.60
N ILE A 9 -0.91 24.91 14.78
CA ILE A 9 -1.90 23.83 14.76
C ILE A 9 -2.95 24.13 15.83
N THR A 10 -4.22 24.12 15.45
CA THR A 10 -5.33 24.30 16.39
C THR A 10 -5.54 23.02 17.22
N ASN A 11 -6.11 23.14 18.43
CA ASN A 11 -6.36 21.97 19.28
C ASN A 11 -7.26 20.91 18.60
N LYS A 12 -8.15 21.34 17.71
CA LYS A 12 -9.02 20.43 16.94
C LYS A 12 -8.22 19.62 15.90
N GLU A 13 -7.32 20.26 15.17
CA GLU A 13 -6.43 19.61 14.21
C GLU A 13 -5.46 18.66 14.92
N TYR A 14 -4.98 19.02 16.10
CA TYR A 14 -4.13 18.13 16.90
C TYR A 14 -4.85 16.83 17.30
N ILE A 15 -6.11 16.92 17.71
CA ILE A 15 -6.93 15.74 18.03
C ILE A 15 -7.17 14.88 16.78
N GLN A 16 -7.43 15.49 15.63
CA GLN A 16 -7.59 14.77 14.35
C GLN A 16 -6.31 14.02 13.94
N LEU A 17 -5.14 14.64 14.11
CA LEU A 17 -3.84 14.02 13.84
C LEU A 17 -3.61 12.80 14.74
N LEU A 18 -3.92 12.91 16.04
CA LEU A 18 -3.78 11.80 16.98
C LEU A 18 -4.75 10.65 16.68
N LEU A 19 -6.00 10.96 16.33
CA LEU A 19 -6.99 9.95 15.93
C LEU A 19 -6.54 9.23 14.65
N SER A 20 -6.04 9.97 13.65
CA SER A 20 -5.53 9.37 12.42
C SER A 20 -4.31 8.48 12.68
N ALA A 21 -3.39 8.87 13.57
CA ALA A 21 -2.28 8.03 13.97
C ALA A 21 -2.76 6.71 14.60
N PHE A 22 -3.71 6.79 15.52
CA PHE A 22 -4.29 5.62 16.17
C PHE A 22 -4.97 4.66 15.17
N PHE A 23 -5.82 5.18 14.27
CA PHE A 23 -6.45 4.36 13.23
C PHE A 23 -5.42 3.80 12.22
N GLY A 24 -4.39 4.57 11.89
CA GLY A 24 -3.29 4.12 11.04
C GLY A 24 -2.57 2.90 11.62
N ALA A 25 -2.29 2.91 12.93
CA ALA A 25 -1.71 1.76 13.61
C ALA A 25 -2.62 0.52 13.54
N ILE A 26 -3.92 0.67 13.79
CA ILE A 26 -4.89 -0.44 13.74
C ILE A 26 -4.96 -1.02 12.32
N ILE A 27 -5.09 -0.18 11.30
CA ILE A 27 -5.18 -0.61 9.91
C ILE A 27 -3.92 -1.38 9.50
N CYS A 28 -2.72 -0.85 9.80
CA CYS A 28 -1.47 -1.53 9.46
C CYS A 28 -1.30 -2.84 10.22
N LEU A 29 -1.75 -2.93 11.48
CA LEU A 29 -1.74 -4.18 12.24
C LEU A 29 -2.62 -5.23 11.55
N LEU A 30 -3.88 -4.89 11.26
CA LEU A 30 -4.80 -5.78 10.55
C LEU A 30 -4.30 -6.18 9.16
N SER A 31 -3.74 -5.25 8.39
CA SER A 31 -3.19 -5.55 7.07
C SER A 31 -2.01 -6.52 7.14
N THR A 32 -1.15 -6.38 8.17
CA THR A 32 0.02 -7.26 8.32
C THR A 32 -0.37 -8.66 8.77
N THR A 33 -1.33 -8.80 9.69
CA THR A 33 -1.84 -10.13 10.10
C THR A 33 -2.46 -10.87 8.93
N ILE A 34 -3.32 -10.20 8.14
CA ILE A 34 -3.90 -10.76 6.93
C ILE A 34 -2.80 -11.17 5.93
N GLY A 35 -1.79 -10.31 5.75
CA GLY A 35 -0.66 -10.59 4.87
C GLY A 35 0.11 -11.85 5.29
N ASN A 36 0.37 -12.03 6.60
CA ASN A 36 1.07 -13.21 7.11
C ASN A 36 0.29 -14.50 6.84
N PHE A 37 -1.03 -14.49 7.07
CA PHE A 37 -1.86 -15.65 6.73
C PHE A 37 -1.88 -15.94 5.23
N ILE A 38 -1.89 -14.90 4.38
CA ILE A 38 -1.81 -15.08 2.93
C ILE A 38 -0.47 -15.68 2.52
N LEU A 39 0.66 -15.27 3.11
CA LEU A 39 1.97 -15.86 2.80
C LEU A 39 2.04 -17.36 3.13
N ILE A 40 1.47 -17.79 4.27
CA ILE A 40 1.32 -19.23 4.59
C ILE A 40 0.50 -19.91 3.50
N GLU A 41 -0.66 -19.34 3.18
CA GLU A 41 -1.60 -20.01 2.30
C GLU A 41 -1.06 -20.09 0.86
N ILE A 42 -0.33 -19.08 0.37
CA ILE A 42 0.40 -19.13 -0.90
C ILE A 42 1.41 -20.30 -0.91
N ARG A 43 2.10 -20.52 0.21
CA ARG A 43 3.07 -21.60 0.36
C ARG A 43 2.42 -22.99 0.38
N PHE A 44 1.30 -23.17 1.08
CA PHE A 44 0.66 -24.48 1.24
C PHE A 44 -0.35 -24.82 0.14
N ASN A 45 -0.94 -23.83 -0.53
CA ASN A 45 -2.08 -24.01 -1.42
C ASN A 45 -1.82 -23.42 -2.82
N LEU A 46 -1.68 -24.32 -3.79
CA LEU A 46 -1.40 -24.00 -5.18
C LEU A 46 -2.48 -23.10 -5.82
N ILE A 47 -3.76 -23.37 -5.54
CA ILE A 47 -4.86 -22.58 -6.09
C ILE A 47 -4.78 -21.15 -5.59
N PHE A 48 -4.41 -20.98 -4.32
CA PHE A 48 -4.25 -19.67 -3.70
C PHE A 48 -3.06 -18.92 -4.28
N SER A 49 -1.93 -19.59 -4.51
CA SER A 49 -0.77 -19.01 -5.19
C SER A 49 -1.12 -18.50 -6.61
N ALA A 50 -1.83 -19.31 -7.40
CA ALA A 50 -2.29 -18.91 -8.74
C ALA A 50 -3.26 -17.71 -8.68
N TYR A 51 -4.19 -17.72 -7.72
CA TYR A 51 -5.13 -16.60 -7.51
C TYR A 51 -4.39 -15.29 -7.24
N PHE A 52 -3.47 -15.26 -6.27
CA PHE A 52 -2.69 -14.06 -5.98
C PHE A 52 -1.75 -13.65 -7.11
N GLY A 53 -1.22 -14.62 -7.86
CA GLY A 53 -0.46 -14.37 -9.09
C GLY A 53 -1.27 -13.57 -10.12
N PHE A 54 -2.51 -14.01 -10.42
CA PHE A 54 -3.41 -13.27 -11.30
C PHE A 54 -3.80 -11.91 -10.73
N THR A 55 -4.15 -11.84 -9.44
CA THR A 55 -4.52 -10.57 -8.79
C THR A 55 -3.38 -9.55 -8.91
N PHE A 56 -2.13 -9.93 -8.62
CA PHE A 56 -1.00 -9.02 -8.77
C PHE A 56 -0.75 -8.59 -10.21
N LEU A 57 -0.86 -9.49 -11.20
CA LEU A 57 -0.75 -9.10 -12.60
C LEU A 57 -1.82 -8.06 -12.99
N ILE A 58 -3.08 -8.32 -12.64
CA ILE A 58 -4.20 -7.41 -12.94
C ILE A 58 -3.99 -6.05 -12.26
N THR A 59 -3.67 -6.05 -10.95
CA THR A 59 -3.43 -4.82 -10.19
C THR A 59 -2.23 -4.03 -10.73
N GLY A 60 -1.13 -4.70 -11.07
CA GLY A 60 0.04 -4.07 -11.66
C GLY A 60 -0.26 -3.43 -13.02
N VAL A 61 -0.97 -4.13 -13.91
CA VAL A 61 -1.41 -3.60 -15.21
C VAL A 61 -2.37 -2.41 -15.01
N TYR A 62 -3.31 -2.52 -14.07
CA TYR A 62 -4.23 -1.43 -13.74
C TYR A 62 -3.49 -0.16 -13.31
N ILE A 63 -2.49 -0.27 -12.42
CA ILE A 63 -1.68 0.87 -11.98
C ILE A 63 -0.91 1.49 -13.17
N LEU A 64 -0.37 0.68 -14.08
CA LEU A 64 0.31 1.16 -15.29
C LEU A 64 -0.65 1.90 -16.23
N ILE A 65 -1.85 1.38 -16.47
CA ILE A 65 -2.87 2.02 -17.30
C ILE A 65 -3.25 3.38 -16.70
N ARG A 66 -3.55 3.41 -15.39
CA ARG A 66 -3.89 4.65 -14.67
C ARG A 66 -2.78 5.69 -14.79
N THR A 67 -1.53 5.27 -14.68
CA THR A 67 -0.38 6.17 -14.78
C THR A 67 -0.21 6.72 -16.20
N LYS A 68 -0.45 5.91 -17.24
CA LYS A 68 -0.40 6.34 -18.66
C LYS A 68 -1.52 7.29 -19.04
N ILE A 69 -2.75 7.04 -18.57
CA ILE A 69 -3.88 7.96 -18.82
C ILE A 69 -3.55 9.35 -18.29
N PHE A 70 -2.94 9.44 -17.10
CA PHE A 70 -2.52 10.71 -16.50
C PHE A 70 -1.40 11.43 -17.27
N MET A 71 -0.60 10.69 -18.05
CA MET A 71 0.43 11.27 -18.93
C MET A 71 -0.18 11.88 -20.19
N ASN A 72 -1.23 11.27 -20.74
CA ASN A 72 -1.81 11.72 -22.00
C ASN A 72 -2.53 13.07 -21.87
N THR A 73 -3.00 13.42 -20.67
CA THR A 73 -3.74 14.67 -20.41
C THR A 73 -2.84 15.89 -20.19
N ASN A 74 -1.57 15.69 -19.79
CA ASN A 74 -0.63 16.78 -19.52
C ASN A 74 0.48 16.78 -20.57
N HIS A 75 0.44 17.75 -21.48
CA HIS A 75 1.50 18.06 -22.47
C HIS A 75 2.82 18.53 -21.81
N ILE A 76 3.42 17.71 -20.93
CA ILE A 76 4.70 18.01 -20.26
C ILE A 76 5.67 16.87 -20.56
N THR A 77 6.72 17.20 -21.29
CA THR A 77 7.79 16.34 -21.82
C THR A 77 8.68 15.67 -20.77
N GLN A 78 8.39 15.80 -19.46
CA GLN A 78 9.21 15.27 -18.38
C GLN A 78 8.41 14.44 -17.38
N TRP A 79 8.88 13.22 -17.14
CA TRP A 79 8.33 12.32 -16.13
C TRP A 79 8.56 12.92 -14.75
N THR A 80 7.47 13.18 -14.03
CA THR A 80 7.56 13.59 -12.62
C THR A 80 8.15 12.44 -11.80
N LEU A 81 8.91 12.75 -10.74
CA LEU A 81 9.47 11.75 -9.81
C LEU A 81 8.38 10.78 -9.29
N LYS A 82 7.16 11.28 -9.16
CA LYS A 82 5.97 10.54 -8.73
C LYS A 82 5.59 9.43 -9.71
N GLN A 83 5.55 9.75 -11.00
CA GLN A 83 5.24 8.78 -12.06
C GLN A 83 6.31 7.70 -12.15
N LYS A 84 7.59 8.07 -12.03
CA LYS A 84 8.70 7.09 -12.00
C LYS A 84 8.53 6.11 -10.83
N TYR A 85 8.16 6.61 -9.66
CA TYR A 85 7.93 5.78 -8.48
C TYR A 85 6.72 4.83 -8.66
N LEU A 86 5.61 5.32 -9.20
CA LEU A 86 4.42 4.50 -9.47
C LEU A 86 4.68 3.40 -10.51
N VAL A 87 5.45 3.71 -11.57
CA VAL A 87 5.83 2.70 -12.57
C VAL A 87 6.79 1.66 -11.99
N CYS A 88 7.78 2.10 -11.20
CA CYS A 88 8.66 1.19 -10.47
C CYS A 88 7.86 0.26 -9.55
N PHE A 89 6.95 0.82 -8.74
CA PHE A 89 6.09 0.06 -7.86
C PHE A 89 5.19 -0.94 -8.61
N ALA A 90 4.57 -0.53 -9.72
CA ALA A 90 3.77 -1.43 -10.54
C ALA A 90 4.63 -2.57 -11.15
N SER A 91 5.88 -2.28 -11.53
CA SER A 91 6.79 -3.32 -12.01
C SER A 91 7.15 -4.35 -10.92
N VAL A 92 7.30 -3.92 -9.66
CA VAL A 92 7.52 -4.81 -8.51
C VAL A 92 6.29 -5.70 -8.29
N ILE A 93 5.07 -5.16 -8.38
CA ILE A 93 3.84 -5.94 -8.27
C ILE A 93 3.75 -6.99 -9.39
N ILE A 94 4.03 -6.61 -10.63
CA ILE A 94 4.02 -7.56 -11.76
C ILE A 94 5.06 -8.66 -11.55
N ALA A 95 6.28 -8.30 -11.11
CA ALA A 95 7.33 -9.25 -10.81
C ALA A 95 6.90 -10.22 -9.71
N SER A 96 6.26 -9.75 -8.63
CA SER A 96 5.71 -10.62 -7.59
C SER A 96 4.62 -11.56 -8.11
N GLY A 97 3.77 -11.11 -9.05
CA GLY A 97 2.79 -11.97 -9.69
C GLY A 97 3.43 -13.11 -10.49
N LEU A 98 4.50 -12.82 -11.22
CA LEU A 98 5.30 -13.83 -11.93
C LEU A 98 5.97 -14.81 -10.96
N ILE A 99 6.49 -14.32 -9.83
CA ILE A 99 7.06 -15.15 -8.77
C ILE A 99 6.00 -16.11 -8.21
N CYS A 100 4.77 -15.66 -7.94
CA CYS A 100 3.67 -16.55 -7.53
C CYS A 100 3.40 -17.66 -8.54
N PHE A 101 3.46 -17.37 -9.85
CA PHE A 101 3.36 -18.43 -10.87
C PHE A 101 4.55 -19.39 -10.86
N CYS A 102 5.78 -18.89 -10.68
CA CYS A 102 6.94 -19.76 -10.54
C CYS A 102 6.79 -20.73 -9.35
N LEU A 103 6.29 -20.22 -8.21
CA LEU A 103 5.96 -21.02 -7.03
C LEU A 103 4.87 -22.06 -7.31
N TYR A 104 3.89 -21.73 -8.15
CA TYR A 104 2.84 -22.64 -8.57
C TYR A 104 3.35 -23.79 -9.45
N PHE A 105 4.26 -23.51 -10.39
CA PHE A 105 4.73 -24.50 -11.37
C PHE A 105 5.72 -25.50 -10.80
N ASP A 106 6.47 -25.16 -9.75
CA ASP A 106 7.49 -26.04 -9.18
C ASP A 106 7.42 -26.06 -7.63
N GLN A 107 6.73 -27.07 -7.09
CA GLN A 107 6.63 -27.32 -5.64
C GLN A 107 7.98 -27.55 -4.96
N LYS A 108 9.01 -27.96 -5.71
CA LYS A 108 10.37 -28.19 -5.18
C LYS A 108 11.29 -27.01 -5.39
N TRP A 109 10.80 -25.92 -5.99
CA TRP A 109 11.62 -24.74 -6.23
C TRP A 109 12.20 -24.17 -4.93
N HIS A 110 11.50 -24.33 -3.82
CA HIS A 110 11.98 -23.97 -2.48
C HIS A 110 13.19 -24.79 -2.02
N GLU A 111 13.21 -26.10 -2.31
CA GLU A 111 14.24 -27.03 -1.81
C GLU A 111 15.61 -26.81 -2.48
N GLY A 112 15.64 -26.17 -3.65
CA GLY A 112 16.88 -25.92 -4.41
C GLY A 112 17.43 -24.50 -4.33
N LEU A 113 16.72 -23.56 -3.69
CA LEU A 113 17.12 -22.15 -3.64
C LEU A 113 18.05 -21.87 -2.46
N ASN A 114 19.17 -21.21 -2.74
CA ASN A 114 20.05 -20.71 -1.68
C ASN A 114 19.35 -19.61 -0.88
N TYR A 115 19.72 -19.50 0.40
CA TYR A 115 19.24 -18.46 1.33
C TYR A 115 19.27 -17.05 0.71
N PHE A 116 20.36 -16.70 0.02
CA PHE A 116 20.55 -15.40 -0.63
C PHE A 116 19.57 -15.08 -1.76
N THR A 117 19.01 -16.10 -2.43
CA THR A 117 18.00 -15.91 -3.49
C THR A 117 16.58 -15.92 -2.93
N LYS A 118 16.39 -16.57 -1.78
CA LYS A 118 15.09 -16.78 -1.15
C LYS A 118 14.58 -15.54 -0.44
N ILE A 119 15.44 -14.90 0.35
CA ILE A 119 15.12 -13.66 1.06
C ILE A 119 14.60 -12.56 0.10
N PRO A 120 15.31 -12.16 -0.98
CA PRO A 120 14.83 -11.09 -1.85
C PRO A 120 13.53 -11.43 -2.55
N LEU A 121 13.27 -12.71 -2.82
CA LEU A 121 12.01 -13.19 -3.40
C LEU A 121 10.84 -12.93 -2.44
N TYR A 122 10.97 -13.35 -1.18
CA TYR A 122 9.93 -13.13 -0.18
C TYR A 122 9.80 -11.67 0.25
N ILE A 123 10.88 -10.89 0.19
CA ILE A 123 10.80 -9.43 0.36
C ILE A 123 9.95 -8.81 -0.76
N ILE A 124 10.18 -9.17 -2.03
CA ILE A 124 9.38 -8.66 -3.15
C ILE A 124 7.91 -9.05 -3.00
N LEU A 125 7.63 -10.31 -2.62
CA LEU A 125 6.27 -10.76 -2.33
C LEU A 125 5.65 -9.99 -1.16
N GLY A 126 6.36 -9.84 -0.05
CA GLY A 126 5.90 -9.12 1.14
C GLY A 126 5.59 -7.66 0.87
N VAL A 127 6.47 -6.96 0.14
CA VAL A 127 6.27 -5.57 -0.30
C VAL A 127 5.00 -5.45 -1.14
N SER A 128 4.85 -6.27 -2.19
CA SER A 128 3.69 -6.22 -3.07
C SER A 128 2.39 -6.59 -2.36
N LEU A 129 2.42 -7.60 -1.49
CA LEU A 129 1.26 -8.05 -0.74
C LEU A 129 0.80 -7.00 0.28
N SER A 130 1.71 -6.54 1.13
CA SER A 130 1.40 -5.56 2.18
C SER A 130 0.86 -4.27 1.58
N SER A 131 1.50 -3.76 0.52
CA SER A 131 1.03 -2.57 -0.18
C SER A 131 -0.30 -2.76 -0.90
N SER A 132 -0.57 -3.92 -1.49
CA SER A 132 -1.86 -4.23 -2.12
C SER A 132 -3.00 -4.30 -1.09
N ILE A 133 -2.79 -4.99 0.03
CA ILE A 133 -3.79 -5.10 1.11
C ILE A 133 -4.08 -3.73 1.71
N CYS A 134 -3.04 -2.95 1.99
CA CYS A 134 -3.21 -1.60 2.51
C CYS A 134 -3.96 -0.72 1.51
N TYR A 135 -3.66 -0.82 0.20
CA TYR A 135 -4.34 -0.05 -0.84
C TYR A 135 -5.82 -0.42 -0.92
N LEU A 136 -6.14 -1.71 -0.94
CA LEU A 136 -7.52 -2.21 -0.92
C LEU A 136 -8.28 -1.75 0.33
N THR A 137 -7.62 -1.74 1.49
CA THR A 137 -8.24 -1.31 2.75
C THR A 137 -8.60 0.18 2.68
N ILE A 138 -7.69 1.02 2.18
CA ILE A 138 -7.95 2.46 2.01
C ILE A 138 -9.03 2.71 0.96
N ASP A 139 -9.01 1.97 -0.15
CA ASP A 139 -10.01 2.11 -1.20
C ASP A 139 -11.40 1.71 -0.72
N LEU A 140 -11.49 0.61 0.05
CA LEU A 140 -12.72 0.19 0.71
C LEU A 140 -13.22 1.24 1.72
N ILE A 141 -12.31 1.81 2.51
CA ILE A 141 -12.64 2.92 3.42
C ILE A 141 -13.18 4.10 2.60
N ASN A 142 -12.48 4.55 1.56
CA ASN A 142 -12.92 5.65 0.70
C ASN A 142 -14.29 5.36 0.06
N PHE A 143 -14.52 4.13 -0.40
CA PHE A 143 -15.79 3.68 -0.96
C PHE A 143 -16.92 3.76 0.07
N ILE A 144 -16.71 3.27 1.29
CA ILE A 144 -17.71 3.34 2.37
C ILE A 144 -18.02 4.80 2.73
N PHE A 145 -16.98 5.63 2.86
CA PHE A 145 -17.16 7.06 3.16
C PHE A 145 -17.84 7.82 2.02
N SER A 146 -17.69 7.37 0.77
CA SER A 146 -18.36 7.99 -0.39
C SER A 146 -19.89 7.95 -0.29
N PHE A 147 -20.47 6.98 0.43
CA PHE A 147 -21.92 6.95 0.68
C PHE A 147 -22.42 7.98 1.70
N SER A 148 -21.52 8.49 2.55
CA SER A 148 -21.87 9.39 3.66
C SER A 148 -21.34 10.82 3.50
N GLN A 149 -20.58 11.09 2.44
CA GLN A 149 -19.94 12.39 2.22
C GLN A 149 -20.80 13.31 1.34
N ASN A 150 -20.93 14.57 1.78
CA ASN A 150 -21.37 15.67 0.90
C ASN A 150 -20.29 15.92 -0.17
N VAL A 151 -20.68 16.37 -1.36
CA VAL A 151 -19.83 16.61 -2.55
C VAL A 151 -18.56 17.44 -2.27
N GLN A 152 -18.51 18.20 -1.17
CA GLN A 152 -17.39 19.05 -0.76
C GLN A 152 -16.35 18.40 0.18
N ASN A 153 -16.62 17.21 0.74
CA ASN A 153 -15.67 16.56 1.64
C ASN A 153 -14.65 15.72 0.86
N ARG A 154 -13.36 16.00 1.05
CA ARG A 154 -12.25 15.26 0.42
C ARG A 154 -12.18 13.82 0.93
N THR A 155 -11.73 12.92 0.06
CA THR A 155 -11.47 11.52 0.42
C THR A 155 -10.24 11.40 1.33
N ILE A 156 -10.09 10.27 2.03
CA ILE A 156 -9.05 10.12 3.09
C ILE A 156 -7.64 10.11 2.51
N VAL A 157 -7.47 9.61 1.28
CA VAL A 157 -6.21 9.63 0.53
C VAL A 157 -6.50 10.07 -0.90
N GLU A 158 -6.11 11.30 -1.22
CA GLU A 158 -6.41 11.90 -2.53
C GLU A 158 -5.18 12.57 -3.14
N THR A 159 -4.36 13.21 -2.30
CA THR A 159 -3.24 14.01 -2.79
C THR A 159 -2.06 13.13 -3.20
N PRO A 160 -1.30 13.54 -4.23
CA PRO A 160 -0.17 12.75 -4.72
C PRO A 160 0.94 12.57 -3.69
N ASN A 161 1.06 13.48 -2.71
CA ASN A 161 2.05 13.33 -1.63
C ASN A 161 1.59 12.29 -0.59
N GLN A 162 0.29 12.20 -0.31
CA GLN A 162 -0.27 11.14 0.54
C GLN A 162 -0.04 9.77 -0.07
N ILE A 163 -0.28 9.62 -1.39
CA ILE A 163 -0.06 8.36 -2.12
C ILE A 163 1.41 7.91 -2.01
N ILE A 164 2.37 8.82 -2.18
CA ILE A 164 3.81 8.47 -2.08
C ILE A 164 4.17 8.09 -0.65
N SER A 165 3.73 8.87 0.35
CA SER A 165 3.96 8.54 1.76
C SER A 165 3.38 7.18 2.12
N PHE A 166 2.19 6.88 1.61
CA PHE A 166 1.50 5.62 1.81
C PHE A 166 2.25 4.44 1.18
N ILE A 167 2.66 4.55 -0.09
CA ILE A 167 3.42 3.49 -0.77
C ILE A 167 4.76 3.27 -0.04
N PHE A 168 5.43 4.33 0.41
CA PHE A 168 6.68 4.21 1.15
C PHE A 168 6.51 3.44 2.48
N ILE A 169 5.54 3.83 3.30
CA ILE A 169 5.28 3.17 4.59
C ILE A 169 4.85 1.72 4.40
N SER A 170 3.92 1.46 3.48
CA SER A 170 3.45 0.09 3.21
C SER A 170 4.54 -0.79 2.61
N SER A 171 5.43 -0.25 1.77
CA SER A 171 6.59 -0.98 1.27
C SER A 171 7.58 -1.31 2.39
N LEU A 172 7.79 -0.41 3.36
CA LEU A 172 8.69 -0.65 4.48
C LEU A 172 8.14 -1.74 5.42
N ILE A 173 6.82 -1.75 5.67
CA ILE A 173 6.15 -2.82 6.41
C ILE A 173 6.29 -4.16 5.67
N GLY A 174 5.97 -4.19 4.38
CA GLY A 174 6.09 -5.40 3.57
C GLY A 174 7.53 -5.91 3.43
N PHE A 175 8.51 -5.02 3.45
CA PHE A 175 9.93 -5.38 3.51
C PHE A 175 10.27 -6.11 4.81
N LEU A 176 9.88 -5.56 5.96
CA LEU A 176 10.11 -6.19 7.27
C LEU A 176 9.42 -7.55 7.35
N GLN A 177 8.18 -7.62 6.87
CA GLN A 177 7.37 -8.83 6.82
C GLN A 177 8.05 -9.91 5.97
N GLY A 178 8.40 -9.61 4.72
CA GLY A 178 9.05 -10.59 3.84
C GLY A 178 10.45 -11.01 4.32
N LEU A 179 11.19 -10.09 4.95
CA LEU A 179 12.50 -10.37 5.52
C LEU A 179 12.39 -11.34 6.70
N LEU A 180 11.48 -11.09 7.64
CA LEU A 180 11.32 -11.94 8.83
C LEU A 180 10.70 -13.29 8.48
N PHE A 181 9.72 -13.31 7.57
CA PHE A 181 9.14 -14.54 7.04
C PHE A 181 10.21 -15.50 6.52
N SER A 182 11.12 -14.99 5.66
CA SER A 182 12.20 -15.82 5.09
C SER A 182 13.38 -16.04 6.04
N SER A 183 13.66 -15.12 6.97
CA SER A 183 14.76 -15.30 7.94
C SER A 183 14.44 -16.33 9.02
N LEU A 184 13.16 -16.55 9.30
CA LEU A 184 12.69 -17.59 10.22
C LEU A 184 12.45 -18.93 9.53
N ASP A 185 12.78 -19.03 8.23
CA ASP A 185 12.57 -20.20 7.37
C ASP A 185 11.15 -20.78 7.48
N ILE A 186 10.14 -19.91 7.68
CA ILE A 186 8.74 -20.31 7.89
C ILE A 186 8.22 -21.07 6.66
N GLU A 187 8.71 -20.71 5.49
CA GLU A 187 8.39 -21.34 4.23
C GLU A 187 8.90 -22.79 4.10
N ASP A 188 9.97 -23.18 4.80
CA ASP A 188 10.54 -24.53 4.72
C ASP A 188 9.86 -25.51 5.68
N VAL A 189 9.04 -25.01 6.59
CA VAL A 189 8.35 -25.83 7.58
C VAL A 189 7.26 -26.67 6.91
N GLU A 190 7.50 -27.98 6.77
CA GLU A 190 6.56 -28.93 6.16
C GLU A 190 5.18 -28.93 6.81
N ASN A 191 5.11 -28.78 8.14
CA ASN A 191 3.87 -28.88 8.89
C ASN A 191 3.20 -27.51 9.10
N LYS A 192 1.99 -27.34 8.53
CA LYS A 192 1.19 -26.11 8.61
C LYS A 192 0.96 -25.61 10.04
N THR A 193 0.74 -26.51 11.00
CA THR A 193 0.47 -26.11 12.38
C THR A 193 1.69 -25.48 13.05
N VAL A 194 2.89 -25.96 12.71
CA VAL A 194 4.16 -25.40 13.19
C VAL A 194 4.43 -24.05 12.52
N SER A 195 4.16 -23.92 11.21
CA SER A 195 4.28 -22.65 10.49
C SER A 195 3.38 -21.55 11.08
N VAL A 196 2.15 -21.89 11.47
CA VAL A 196 1.23 -20.94 12.12
C VAL A 196 1.79 -20.47 13.47
N GLY A 197 2.37 -21.37 14.26
CA GLY A 197 3.00 -21.01 15.54
C GLY A 197 4.19 -20.06 15.37
N LEU A 198 5.04 -20.30 14.37
CA LEU A 198 6.18 -19.43 14.05
C LEU A 198 5.74 -18.05 13.57
N ILE A 199 4.62 -17.95 12.86
CA ILE A 199 4.09 -16.67 12.41
C ILE A 199 3.51 -15.84 13.54
N LEU A 200 2.91 -16.46 14.55
CA LEU A 200 2.50 -15.71 15.75
C LEU A 200 3.71 -15.12 16.46
N PHE A 201 4.84 -15.83 16.46
CA PHE A 201 6.10 -15.31 17.00
C PHE A 201 6.69 -14.18 16.13
N GLU A 202 6.67 -14.36 14.80
CA GLU A 202 7.05 -13.33 13.83
C GLU A 202 6.21 -12.05 14.04
N GLU A 203 4.89 -12.20 14.12
CA GLU A 203 3.95 -11.10 14.33
C GLU A 203 4.25 -10.36 15.63
N LEU A 204 4.51 -11.08 16.73
CA LEU A 204 4.90 -10.48 18.00
C LEU A 204 6.15 -9.59 17.87
N LEU A 205 7.12 -10.01 17.04
CA LEU A 205 8.35 -9.28 16.77
C LEU A 205 8.08 -8.04 15.91
N LEU A 206 7.19 -8.13 14.91
CA LEU A 206 6.84 -7.01 14.04
C LEU A 206 5.92 -5.96 14.69
N ILE A 207 5.02 -6.33 15.61
CA ILE A 207 4.04 -5.44 16.23
C ILE A 207 4.60 -4.06 16.61
N PRO A 208 5.73 -3.93 17.35
CA PRO A 208 6.25 -2.61 17.72
C PRO A 208 6.60 -1.75 16.51
N PHE A 209 7.20 -2.35 15.46
CA PHE A 209 7.53 -1.65 14.23
C PHE A 209 6.28 -1.25 13.46
N ILE A 210 5.29 -2.15 13.35
CA ILE A 210 4.03 -1.89 12.67
C ILE A 210 3.26 -0.75 13.36
N VAL A 211 3.17 -0.77 14.69
CA VAL A 211 2.44 0.27 15.45
C VAL A 211 3.09 1.63 15.25
N VAL A 212 4.42 1.71 15.29
CA VAL A 212 5.15 2.96 15.06
C VAL A 212 4.98 3.44 13.62
N LEU A 213 5.21 2.57 12.63
CA LEU A 213 5.11 2.93 11.22
C LEU A 213 3.69 3.27 10.81
N GLY A 214 2.69 2.53 11.29
CA GLY A 214 1.27 2.80 11.07
C GLY A 214 0.82 4.11 11.71
N SER A 215 1.29 4.40 12.94
CA SER A 215 1.05 5.68 13.62
C SER A 215 1.65 6.85 12.84
N VAL A 216 2.90 6.72 12.40
CA VAL A 216 3.57 7.73 11.56
C VAL A 216 2.85 7.88 10.22
N GLY A 217 2.44 6.78 9.59
CA GLY A 217 1.69 6.79 8.33
C GLY A 217 0.36 7.53 8.44
N GLY A 218 -0.44 7.23 9.47
CA GLY A 218 -1.71 7.90 9.74
C GLY A 218 -1.53 9.37 10.07
N PHE A 219 -0.54 9.71 10.90
CA PHE A 219 -0.21 11.09 11.23
C PHE A 219 0.21 11.88 9.98
N LEU A 220 1.15 11.35 9.18
CA LEU A 220 1.63 11.98 7.96
C LEU A 220 0.52 12.15 6.94
N ASN A 221 -0.35 11.14 6.77
CA ASN A 221 -1.47 11.22 5.85
C ASN A 221 -2.41 12.39 6.20
N GLU A 222 -2.77 12.51 7.47
CA GLU A 222 -3.67 13.57 7.95
C GLU A 222 -2.99 14.94 7.95
N TYR A 223 -1.72 14.99 8.32
CA TYR A 223 -0.92 16.20 8.23
C TYR A 223 -0.81 16.71 6.79
N LEU A 224 -0.59 15.82 5.83
CA LEU A 224 -0.59 16.16 4.41
C LEU A 224 -1.98 16.55 3.91
N ARG A 225 -3.05 15.99 4.48
CA ARG A 225 -4.44 16.38 4.19
C ARG A 225 -4.71 17.83 4.61
N ILE A 226 -4.33 18.17 5.84
CA ILE A 226 -4.53 19.51 6.43
C ILE A 226 -3.64 20.54 5.74
N LYS A 227 -2.34 20.24 5.54
CA LYS A 227 -1.39 21.16 4.89
C LYS A 227 -1.54 21.27 3.38
N GLY A 228 -2.06 20.24 2.73
CA GLY A 228 -2.45 20.25 1.32
C GLY A 228 -3.65 21.15 1.02
N SER A 229 -4.19 21.87 2.01
CA SER A 229 -5.23 22.89 1.83
C SER A 229 -4.80 24.08 0.96
N HIS A 230 -3.49 24.35 0.81
CA HIS A 230 -2.97 25.48 0.02
C HIS A 230 -2.64 25.17 -1.45
N LEU A 231 -2.68 23.91 -1.88
CA LEU A 231 -2.53 23.53 -3.29
C LEU A 231 -3.86 22.91 -3.74
N GLN A 232 -4.46 23.52 -4.76
CA GLN A 232 -5.79 23.24 -5.30
C GLN A 232 -6.17 21.76 -5.19
N SER A 233 -7.31 21.51 -4.54
CA SER A 233 -8.11 20.31 -4.81
C SER A 233 -8.26 20.20 -6.32
N TYR A 234 -8.16 19.00 -6.88
CA TYR A 234 -8.86 18.70 -8.12
C TYR A 234 -10.36 18.72 -7.80
N THR A 235 -10.90 19.90 -7.45
CA THR A 235 -12.28 20.18 -7.76
C THR A 235 -12.36 19.94 -9.25
N PHE A 236 -13.16 18.97 -9.65
CA PHE A 236 -13.86 19.08 -10.91
C PHE A 236 -14.48 20.48 -10.85
N GLU A 237 -13.82 21.48 -11.43
CA GLU A 237 -14.52 22.68 -11.81
C GLU A 237 -15.69 22.14 -12.63
N PRO A 238 -16.94 22.43 -12.25
CA PRO A 238 -18.04 22.11 -13.14
C PRO A 238 -17.64 22.73 -14.47
N ILE A 239 -17.51 21.91 -15.50
CA ILE A 239 -17.38 22.40 -16.86
C ILE A 239 -18.56 23.36 -16.98
N GLN A 240 -18.28 24.66 -17.06
CA GLN A 240 -19.31 25.64 -17.40
C GLN A 240 -19.76 25.21 -18.78
N ASP A 241 -20.90 24.53 -18.85
CA ASP A 241 -21.52 24.17 -20.10
C ASP A 241 -21.94 25.50 -20.74
N PRO A 242 -21.31 25.93 -21.85
CA PRO A 242 -21.58 27.23 -22.45
C PRO A 242 -23.01 27.36 -22.99
N PHE A 243 -23.83 26.32 -22.83
CA PHE A 243 -25.22 26.24 -23.28
C PHE A 243 -26.26 26.39 -22.16
N THR A 244 -25.84 26.64 -20.90
CA THR A 244 -26.80 26.76 -19.78
C THR A 244 -27.38 28.15 -19.55
N ASP A 245 -26.96 29.17 -20.31
CA ASP A 245 -27.43 30.56 -20.15
C ASP A 245 -28.62 30.93 -21.07
N GLU A 246 -29.18 29.98 -21.83
CA GLU A 246 -30.32 30.23 -22.71
C GLU A 246 -31.44 29.17 -22.56
N ILE A 247 -32.15 29.16 -21.41
CA ILE A 247 -33.57 28.80 -21.33
C ILE A 247 -34.28 29.67 -20.28
#